data_AF-A0A1V9YIM9-F1
#
_entry.id   AF-A0A1V9YIM9-F1
#
_cell.length_a   1.000
_cell.length_b   1.000
_cell.length_c   1.000
_cell.angle_alpha   90.00
_cell.angle_beta   90.00
_cell.angle_gamma   90.00
#
_symmetry.space_group_name_H-M   'P 1'
#
loop_
_entity.id
_entity.type
_entity.pdbx_description
1 polymer ?
#
loop_
_entity_poly.entity_id
_entity_poly.type
_entity_poly.pdbx_seq_one_letter_code
_entity_poly.pdbx_strand_id
1 'polypeptide(L)'
;MLLVRNLGRAPLVGCRGFASKLKKPVILPNYIRVRDLAKKLKVPVDEVAKAACRKHYRKYYMTHNGVEYKFETLKQIILPFDAAARIAAQHNALVVYDKVEPDAVGKHDIPHDKRDMCQTRPPVIAVMGHVNHGKTTLMDTLRGTNVADYEVEGITQKIHVCATDLNFETPATFLDTPGHFHFTRMRNNAAAVADVVVLVVAADEGCLLQTEESIGCIEDLGVPTVVCINKMDKATPATLEAVEKEVRGYVALEHSPVLPISAKHGTNLDELKDKILAILPDIDLTAYYGTKGGDAQGTALEIVASIGMGTVIRVMIFHGLLHPKDHFICGMIHGVVKTIRNANGDVVPVASPGQVVDVTFKNISRHKDAPLEFGFHVVSQTRAEEIVEQREMDMDFQASAVPTETPEDDVDEEPLPTKGFFGAPIVVKADTAGSLTSILDTVDSMPLIHTAHVGLGNITTKDIERGCTIFGFGVRAHARERRLAAQENIKIVLRPTVHELLEEINLLQDAEAAKVDADDDDGPEL
;
A
#
# COMPACT_ATOMS: atom_id res chain seq x y z
N MET A 1 5.68 31.97 -11.22
CA MET A 1 6.43 33.22 -10.91
C MET A 1 6.34 34.15 -12.13
N LEU A 2 5.32 35.03 -12.20
CA LEU A 2 5.25 36.18 -13.13
C LEU A 2 3.88 36.85 -13.01
N LEU A 3 3.78 37.93 -12.22
CA LEU A 3 2.90 39.10 -12.46
C LEU A 3 2.91 40.07 -11.27
N VAL A 4 4.05 40.68 -10.91
CA VAL A 4 4.04 42.01 -10.24
C VAL A 4 5.33 42.78 -10.58
N ARG A 5 5.33 43.52 -11.70
CA ARG A 5 6.28 44.61 -11.95
C ARG A 5 5.55 45.69 -12.75
N ASN A 6 5.09 46.73 -12.08
CA ASN A 6 5.05 48.13 -12.54
C ASN A 6 4.07 48.93 -11.67
N LEU A 7 4.57 49.64 -10.68
CA LEU A 7 3.92 50.85 -10.18
C LEU A 7 5.00 51.93 -9.97
N GLY A 8 4.97 52.91 -10.87
CA GLY A 8 5.78 54.12 -10.83
C GLY A 8 5.31 55.07 -9.72
N ARG A 9 6.26 55.90 -9.28
CA ARG A 9 6.09 56.96 -8.28
C ARG A 9 5.13 58.06 -8.76
N ALA A 10 4.16 58.43 -7.92
CA ALA A 10 3.49 59.74 -7.92
C ALA A 10 3.07 60.10 -6.48
N PRO A 11 2.99 61.40 -6.12
CA PRO A 11 3.19 61.85 -4.74
C PRO A 11 1.94 61.75 -3.85
N LEU A 12 2.22 61.56 -2.57
CA LEU A 12 1.27 61.47 -1.45
C LEU A 12 0.45 62.77 -1.32
N VAL A 13 -0.84 62.70 -1.63
CA VAL A 13 -1.85 63.68 -1.19
C VAL A 13 -2.75 62.98 -0.17
N GLY A 14 -2.81 63.56 1.02
CA GLY A 14 -3.40 62.96 2.20
C GLY A 14 -4.91 62.74 2.08
N CYS A 15 -5.32 61.47 2.14
CA CYS A 15 -6.64 61.06 2.58
C CYS A 15 -6.47 60.26 3.89
N ARG A 16 -6.85 60.86 5.01
CA ARG A 16 -7.11 60.15 6.27
C ARG A 16 -8.37 59.29 6.07
N GLY A 17 -8.19 58.11 5.49
CA GLY A 17 -9.22 57.08 5.35
C GLY A 17 -8.79 55.84 6.12
N PHE A 18 -9.70 55.30 6.91
CA PHE A 18 -9.58 54.09 7.74
C PHE A 18 -8.66 53.02 7.13
N ALA A 19 -7.49 52.80 7.73
CA ALA A 19 -6.74 51.56 7.53
C ALA A 19 -7.53 50.46 8.23
N SER A 20 -8.45 49.81 7.52
CA SER A 20 -9.01 48.55 7.96
C SER A 20 -7.83 47.60 8.17
N LYS A 21 -7.64 47.11 9.40
CA LYS A 21 -6.69 46.04 9.68
C LYS A 21 -7.04 44.89 8.74
N LEU A 22 -6.24 44.67 7.69
CA LEU A 22 -6.35 43.50 6.83
C LEU A 22 -6.38 42.27 7.75
N LYS A 23 -7.54 41.62 7.87
CA LYS A 23 -7.70 40.42 8.68
C LYS A 23 -6.73 39.38 8.12
N LYS A 24 -5.87 38.81 8.97
CA LYS A 24 -5.01 37.70 8.55
C LYS A 24 -5.87 36.60 7.92
N PRO A 25 -5.47 36.03 6.78
CA PRO A 25 -6.22 34.98 6.15
C PRO A 25 -6.33 33.77 7.08
N VAL A 26 -7.48 33.12 7.06
CA VAL A 26 -7.77 31.89 7.77
C VAL A 26 -7.29 30.72 6.91
N ILE A 27 -6.30 30.00 7.41
CA ILE A 27 -5.75 28.83 6.73
C ILE A 27 -6.66 27.64 7.04
N LEU A 28 -7.23 27.00 6.01
CA LEU A 28 -8.12 25.86 6.14
C LEU A 28 -7.55 24.63 5.41
N PRO A 29 -7.54 23.46 6.05
CA PRO A 29 -7.18 22.19 5.42
C PRO A 29 -8.36 21.56 4.67
N ASN A 30 -8.20 20.34 4.14
CA ASN A 30 -9.25 19.57 3.46
C ASN A 30 -10.49 19.34 4.33
N TYR A 31 -10.28 18.95 5.58
CA TYR A 31 -11.34 18.67 6.53
C TYR A 31 -11.09 19.43 7.84
N ILE A 32 -12.15 20.02 8.38
CA ILE A 32 -12.08 20.73 9.66
C ILE A 32 -13.33 20.48 10.48
N ARG A 33 -13.15 20.24 11.78
CA ARG A 33 -14.29 20.15 12.72
C ARG A 33 -14.92 21.53 12.92
N VAL A 34 -16.24 21.57 13.08
CA VAL A 34 -17.01 22.80 13.33
C VAL A 34 -16.42 23.64 14.47
N ARG A 35 -15.99 22.97 15.55
CA ARG A 35 -15.36 23.64 16.70
C ARG A 35 -14.09 24.40 16.32
N ASP A 36 -13.23 23.79 15.51
CA ASP A 36 -11.93 24.38 15.19
C ASP A 36 -12.06 25.46 14.12
N LEU A 37 -13.03 25.34 13.22
CA LEU A 37 -13.44 26.43 12.35
C LEU A 37 -13.97 27.62 13.16
N ALA A 38 -14.85 27.40 14.14
CA ALA A 38 -15.37 28.44 15.01
C ALA A 38 -14.26 29.17 15.79
N LYS A 39 -13.28 28.43 16.32
CA LYS A 39 -12.08 29.01 16.95
C LYS A 39 -11.26 29.86 15.96
N LYS A 40 -11.02 29.36 14.75
CA LYS A 40 -10.26 30.09 13.71
C LYS A 40 -10.97 31.39 13.27
N LEU A 41 -12.29 31.35 13.18
CA LEU A 41 -13.13 32.50 12.82
C LEU A 41 -13.42 33.44 14.00
N LYS A 42 -13.16 32.98 15.24
CA LYS A 42 -13.50 33.68 16.50
C LYS A 42 -14.99 33.98 16.64
N VAL A 43 -15.82 33.01 16.27
CA VAL A 43 -17.29 33.07 16.38
C VAL A 43 -17.80 31.92 17.27
N PRO A 44 -19.02 32.02 17.83
CA PRO A 44 -19.63 30.93 18.57
C PRO A 44 -19.79 29.65 17.73
N VAL A 45 -19.56 28.50 18.35
CA VAL A 45 -19.65 27.18 17.69
C VAL A 45 -21.06 26.94 17.12
N ASP A 46 -22.09 27.38 17.83
CA ASP A 46 -23.48 27.22 17.41
C ASP A 46 -23.80 27.98 16.12
N GLU A 47 -23.12 29.10 15.86
CA GLU A 47 -23.31 29.90 14.65
C GLU A 47 -22.79 29.15 13.42
N VAL A 48 -21.58 28.58 13.54
CA VAL A 48 -20.96 27.74 12.50
C VAL A 48 -21.78 26.47 12.28
N ALA A 49 -22.25 25.82 13.35
CA ALA A 49 -23.06 24.60 13.25
C ALA A 49 -24.40 24.85 12.55
N LYS A 50 -25.08 25.98 12.83
CA LYS A 50 -26.33 26.36 12.16
C LYS A 50 -26.13 26.70 10.69
N ALA A 51 -24.98 27.27 10.33
CA ALA A 51 -24.64 27.55 8.94
C ALA A 51 -24.28 26.28 8.15
N ALA A 52 -23.74 25.26 8.84
CA ALA A 52 -23.29 24.01 8.23
C ALA A 52 -24.39 22.94 8.11
N CYS A 53 -25.19 22.75 9.16
CA CYS A 53 -26.05 21.58 9.32
C CYS A 53 -27.50 21.96 9.68
N ARG A 54 -28.44 21.11 9.25
CA ARG A 54 -29.81 21.09 9.76
C ARG A 54 -29.87 20.17 10.97
N LYS A 55 -30.59 20.60 12.01
CA LYS A 55 -30.79 19.78 13.21
C LYS A 55 -32.19 19.17 13.18
N HIS A 56 -32.27 17.84 13.27
CA HIS A 56 -33.53 17.09 13.28
C HIS A 56 -33.42 15.89 14.23
N TYR A 57 -34.44 15.63 15.05
CA TYR A 57 -34.44 14.58 16.08
C TYR A 57 -33.11 14.42 16.87
N ARG A 58 -32.56 15.54 17.35
CA ARG A 58 -31.27 15.61 18.10
C ARG A 58 -30.01 15.21 17.31
N LYS A 59 -30.14 14.87 16.03
CA LYS A 59 -29.06 14.57 15.08
C LYS A 59 -28.78 15.78 14.18
N TYR A 60 -27.61 15.81 13.55
CA TYR A 60 -27.20 16.87 12.63
C TYR A 60 -27.01 16.29 11.23
N TYR A 61 -27.61 16.95 10.25
CA TYR A 61 -27.60 16.53 8.85
C TYR A 61 -26.93 17.61 7.99
N MET A 62 -26.02 17.18 7.12
CA MET A 62 -25.37 18.05 6.15
C MET A 62 -25.49 17.44 4.76
N THR A 63 -25.94 18.22 3.79
CA THR A 63 -25.90 17.81 2.38
C THR A 63 -24.65 18.38 1.73
N HIS A 64 -23.82 17.51 1.16
CA HIS A 64 -22.63 17.91 0.41
C HIS A 64 -22.52 17.06 -0.86
N ASN A 65 -22.36 17.72 -2.01
CA ASN A 65 -22.27 17.09 -3.33
C ASN A 65 -23.40 16.08 -3.63
N GLY A 66 -24.62 16.35 -3.17
CA GLY A 66 -25.79 15.48 -3.40
C GLY A 66 -25.92 14.30 -2.42
N VAL A 67 -24.92 14.09 -1.54
CA VAL A 67 -24.96 13.07 -0.49
C VAL A 67 -25.33 13.72 0.84
N GLU A 68 -26.18 13.05 1.61
CA GLU A 68 -26.52 13.46 2.98
C GLU A 68 -25.60 12.76 3.98
N TYR A 69 -25.09 13.54 4.94
CA TYR A 69 -24.21 13.08 6.00
C TYR A 69 -24.88 13.31 7.35
N LYS A 70 -24.84 12.30 8.22
CA LYS A 70 -25.49 12.29 9.53
C LYS A 70 -24.45 12.23 10.65
N PHE A 71 -24.51 13.20 11.57
CA PHE A 71 -23.67 13.27 12.76
C PHE A 71 -24.52 13.21 14.03
N GLU A 72 -24.11 12.41 15.00
CA GLU A 72 -24.85 12.25 16.26
C GLU A 72 -24.64 13.44 17.20
N THR A 73 -23.42 13.96 17.25
CA THR A 73 -23.03 15.02 18.17
C THR A 73 -22.35 16.18 17.46
N LEU A 74 -22.48 17.37 18.04
CA LEU A 74 -21.86 18.59 17.50
C LEU A 74 -20.31 18.50 17.43
N LYS A 75 -19.70 17.62 18.23
CA LYS A 75 -18.23 17.38 18.22
C LYS A 75 -17.77 16.55 17.02
N GLN A 76 -18.67 15.74 16.46
CA GLN A 76 -18.39 14.86 15.32
C GLN A 76 -18.61 15.55 13.98
N ILE A 77 -19.23 16.74 13.94
CA ILE A 77 -19.47 17.44 12.67
C ILE A 77 -18.13 17.84 12.05
N ILE A 78 -17.82 17.20 10.93
CA ILE A 78 -16.66 17.43 10.09
C ILE A 78 -17.14 18.16 8.84
N LEU A 79 -16.42 19.21 8.46
CA LEU A 79 -16.73 20.02 7.30
C LEU A 79 -15.65 19.83 6.22
N PRO A 80 -16.02 19.49 4.98
CA PRO A 80 -15.10 19.55 3.85
C PRO A 80 -14.72 21.02 3.55
N PHE A 81 -13.59 21.21 2.89
CA PHE A 81 -13.00 22.52 2.62
C PHE A 81 -14.00 23.51 2.02
N ASP A 82 -14.75 23.10 0.99
CA ASP A 82 -15.70 23.98 0.30
C ASP A 82 -16.82 24.47 1.23
N ALA A 83 -17.34 23.58 2.09
CA ALA A 83 -18.36 23.95 3.07
C ALA A 83 -17.79 24.91 4.13
N ALA A 84 -16.58 24.61 4.64
CA ALA A 84 -15.89 25.45 5.62
C ALA A 84 -15.53 26.84 5.04
N ALA A 85 -15.06 26.88 3.79
CA ALA A 85 -14.70 28.10 3.08
C ALA A 85 -15.93 28.98 2.82
N ARG A 86 -17.07 28.39 2.45
CA ARG A 86 -18.35 29.10 2.30
C ARG A 86 -18.80 29.74 3.60
N ILE A 87 -18.70 29.01 4.72
CA ILE A 87 -19.08 29.55 6.05
C ILE A 87 -18.11 30.67 6.46
N ALA A 88 -16.80 30.48 6.26
CA ALA A 88 -15.80 31.50 6.53
C ALA A 88 -16.04 32.80 5.73
N ALA A 89 -16.46 32.67 4.46
CA ALA A 89 -16.81 33.81 3.62
C ALA A 89 -18.03 34.59 4.16
N GLN A 90 -19.04 33.90 4.71
CA GLN A 90 -20.19 34.55 5.37
C GLN A 90 -19.76 35.41 6.58
N HIS A 91 -18.66 35.05 7.24
CA HIS A 91 -18.07 35.82 8.35
C HIS A 91 -16.98 36.83 7.91
N ASN A 92 -16.89 37.15 6.62
CA ASN A 92 -15.90 38.07 6.06
C ASN A 92 -14.44 37.67 6.41
N ALA A 93 -14.14 36.37 6.35
CA ALA A 93 -12.78 35.85 6.49
C ALA A 93 -12.22 35.48 5.11
N LEU A 94 -11.02 35.96 4.81
CA LEU A 94 -10.26 35.50 3.65
C LEU A 94 -9.72 34.10 3.96
N VAL A 95 -9.98 33.13 3.09
CA VAL A 95 -9.56 31.74 3.28
C VAL A 95 -8.37 31.45 2.38
N VAL A 96 -7.39 30.73 2.92
CA VAL A 96 -6.29 30.14 2.16
C VAL A 96 -6.34 28.64 2.38
N TYR A 97 -6.34 27.89 1.28
CA TYR A 97 -6.26 26.44 1.32
C TYR A 97 -4.83 26.01 1.68
N ASP A 98 -4.68 25.18 2.70
CA ASP A 98 -3.43 24.48 3.02
C ASP A 98 -3.59 23.02 2.62
N LYS A 99 -2.86 22.64 1.57
CA LYS A 99 -2.79 21.26 1.13
C LYS A 99 -1.94 20.47 2.12
N VAL A 100 -2.60 19.80 3.07
CA VAL A 100 -1.93 19.05 4.14
C VAL A 100 -1.21 17.82 3.62
N GLU A 101 -1.87 17.09 2.73
CA GLU A 101 -1.35 15.87 2.10
C GLU A 101 -0.04 16.16 1.35
N PRO A 102 1.00 15.34 1.54
CA PRO A 102 2.18 15.42 0.72
C PRO A 102 1.79 15.24 -0.74
N ASP A 103 2.50 15.94 -1.63
CA ASP A 103 2.31 15.71 -3.05
C ASP A 103 2.61 14.23 -3.36
N ALA A 104 1.78 13.62 -4.21
CA ALA A 104 2.09 12.34 -4.82
C ALA A 104 3.25 12.60 -5.79
N VAL A 105 4.46 12.58 -5.26
CA VAL A 105 5.67 12.76 -6.05
C VAL A 105 5.95 11.41 -6.69
N GLY A 106 5.64 11.29 -7.97
CA GLY A 106 6.06 10.15 -8.77
C GLY A 106 7.58 10.06 -8.81
N LYS A 107 8.08 8.89 -9.19
CA LYS A 107 9.51 8.58 -9.35
C LYS A 107 10.34 9.63 -10.15
N HIS A 108 9.67 10.44 -10.98
CA HIS A 108 10.27 11.47 -11.85
C HIS A 108 9.91 12.92 -11.45
N ASP A 109 9.15 13.13 -10.38
CA ASP A 109 8.62 14.45 -10.01
C ASP A 109 9.60 15.23 -9.13
N ILE A 110 10.73 15.66 -9.69
CA ILE A 110 11.71 16.44 -8.94
C ILE A 110 11.39 17.94 -9.02
N PRO A 111 11.17 18.64 -7.88
CA PRO A 111 10.97 20.08 -7.87
C PRO A 111 12.10 20.84 -8.60
N HIS A 112 11.74 21.87 -9.37
CA HIS A 112 12.70 22.60 -10.22
C HIS A 112 13.86 23.22 -9.40
N ASP A 113 13.60 23.62 -8.16
CA ASP A 113 14.57 24.18 -7.22
C ASP A 113 15.55 23.14 -6.64
N LYS A 114 15.28 21.85 -6.84
CA LYS A 114 16.10 20.74 -6.33
C LYS A 114 16.97 20.06 -7.39
N ARG A 115 16.87 20.46 -8.65
CA ARG A 115 17.58 19.83 -9.80
C ARG A 115 19.09 19.89 -9.71
N ASP A 116 19.65 20.95 -9.12
CA ASP A 116 21.10 21.14 -8.96
C ASP A 116 21.73 20.10 -8.01
N MET A 117 20.91 19.36 -7.27
CA MET A 117 21.30 18.35 -6.28
C MET A 117 20.91 16.93 -6.69
N CYS A 118 20.61 16.74 -7.97
CA CYS A 118 20.29 15.45 -8.53
C CYS A 118 21.54 14.68 -8.92
N GLN A 119 21.48 13.37 -8.73
CA GLN A 119 22.51 12.42 -9.17
C GLN A 119 21.82 11.21 -9.82
N THR A 120 22.57 10.46 -10.60
CA THR A 120 22.10 9.17 -11.13
C THR A 120 22.09 8.16 -9.99
N ARG A 121 20.90 7.60 -9.68
CA ARG A 121 20.77 6.53 -8.69
C ARG A 121 20.94 5.14 -9.33
N PRO A 122 21.23 4.10 -8.53
CA PRO A 122 21.17 2.72 -8.97
C PRO A 122 19.79 2.36 -9.56
N PRO A 123 19.73 1.56 -10.64
CA PRO A 123 18.48 1.04 -11.16
C PRO A 123 17.88 -0.03 -10.23
N VAL A 124 16.55 -0.09 -10.24
CA VAL A 124 15.76 -1.12 -9.57
C VAL A 124 15.19 -2.05 -10.64
N ILE A 125 15.41 -3.35 -10.49
CA ILE A 125 15.05 -4.36 -11.49
C ILE A 125 14.07 -5.35 -10.86
N ALA A 126 12.86 -5.48 -11.41
CA ALA A 126 11.91 -6.49 -10.93
C ALA A 126 12.00 -7.76 -11.77
N VAL A 127 12.00 -8.93 -11.13
CA VAL A 127 11.98 -10.23 -11.81
C VAL A 127 10.56 -10.79 -11.72
N MET A 128 9.92 -11.00 -12.88
CA MET A 128 8.52 -11.40 -13.01
C MET A 128 8.37 -12.66 -13.88
N GLY A 129 7.21 -13.31 -13.83
CA GLY A 129 6.92 -14.52 -14.59
C GLY A 129 6.17 -15.59 -13.79
N HIS A 130 5.75 -16.65 -14.48
CA HIS A 130 4.96 -17.74 -13.89
C HIS A 130 5.68 -18.51 -12.77
N VAL A 131 4.91 -19.23 -11.95
CA VAL A 131 5.44 -20.13 -10.91
C VAL A 131 6.36 -21.17 -11.54
N ASN A 132 7.43 -21.60 -10.85
CA ASN A 132 8.37 -22.63 -11.34
C ASN A 132 9.15 -22.31 -12.64
N HIS A 133 9.05 -21.09 -13.17
CA HIS A 133 9.90 -20.64 -14.28
C HIS A 133 11.34 -20.31 -13.86
N GLY A 134 11.68 -20.41 -12.57
CA GLY A 134 13.04 -20.27 -12.05
C GLY A 134 13.50 -18.83 -11.76
N LYS A 135 12.58 -17.94 -11.39
CA LYS A 135 12.87 -16.55 -10.96
C LYS A 135 13.82 -16.52 -9.75
N THR A 136 13.47 -17.23 -8.69
CA THR A 136 14.27 -17.34 -7.46
C THR A 136 15.63 -17.97 -7.73
N THR A 137 15.68 -19.01 -8.58
CA THR A 137 16.93 -19.65 -9.00
C THR A 137 17.84 -18.71 -9.79
N LEU A 138 17.26 -17.89 -10.68
CA LEU A 138 17.98 -16.85 -11.41
C LEU A 138 18.59 -15.84 -10.43
N MET A 139 17.78 -15.36 -9.49
CA MET A 139 18.19 -14.43 -8.45
C MET A 139 19.30 -14.99 -7.56
N ASP A 140 19.19 -16.25 -7.17
CA ASP A 140 20.21 -16.94 -6.38
C ASP A 140 21.53 -17.09 -7.11
N THR A 141 21.48 -17.43 -8.39
CA THR A 141 22.67 -17.61 -9.21
C THR A 141 23.35 -16.27 -9.50
N LEU A 142 22.57 -15.21 -9.72
CA LEU A 142 23.09 -13.84 -9.85
C LEU A 142 23.76 -13.33 -8.56
N ARG A 143 23.24 -13.75 -7.39
CA ARG A 143 23.76 -13.33 -6.08
C ARG A 143 24.87 -14.24 -5.53
N GLY A 144 25.01 -15.46 -6.05
CA GLY A 144 25.89 -16.48 -5.48
C GLY A 144 25.37 -17.06 -4.16
N THR A 145 24.05 -17.17 -4.01
CA THR A 145 23.37 -17.71 -2.82
C THR A 145 22.48 -18.88 -3.18
N ASN A 146 21.76 -19.42 -2.19
CA ASN A 146 20.84 -20.53 -2.40
C ASN A 146 19.58 -20.38 -1.51
N VAL A 147 18.74 -19.38 -1.76
CA VAL A 147 17.48 -19.14 -1.04
C VAL A 147 16.34 -20.03 -1.53
N ALA A 148 16.28 -20.34 -2.82
CA ALA A 148 15.26 -21.19 -3.43
C ALA A 148 15.14 -22.56 -2.73
N ASP A 149 16.26 -23.15 -2.32
CA ASP A 149 16.29 -24.43 -1.61
C ASP A 149 15.71 -24.37 -0.18
N TYR A 150 15.64 -23.18 0.42
CA TYR A 150 15.10 -22.96 1.76
C TYR A 150 13.66 -22.40 1.76
N GLU A 151 13.11 -22.10 0.58
CA GLU A 151 11.71 -21.71 0.45
C GLU A 151 10.80 -22.91 0.72
N VAL A 152 9.69 -22.63 1.43
CA VAL A 152 8.71 -23.67 1.74
C VAL A 152 8.04 -24.10 0.43
N GLU A 153 8.16 -25.38 0.09
CA GLU A 153 7.73 -25.96 -1.20
C GLU A 153 8.40 -25.36 -2.45
N GLY A 154 9.52 -24.65 -2.30
CA GLY A 154 10.27 -24.06 -3.42
C GLY A 154 9.55 -22.91 -4.13
N ILE A 155 8.61 -22.24 -3.45
CA ILE A 155 7.87 -21.10 -3.99
C ILE A 155 8.15 -19.80 -3.24
N THR A 156 8.42 -18.73 -4.00
CA THR A 156 8.53 -17.38 -3.47
C THR A 156 7.16 -16.83 -3.12
N GLN A 157 6.95 -16.57 -1.82
CA GLN A 157 5.69 -16.07 -1.26
C GLN A 157 5.77 -14.61 -0.79
N LYS A 158 6.95 -13.98 -0.85
CA LYS A 158 7.21 -12.59 -0.45
C LYS A 158 8.12 -11.90 -1.46
N ILE A 159 8.15 -10.57 -1.47
CA ILE A 159 9.10 -9.85 -2.31
C ILE A 159 10.49 -9.98 -1.69
N HIS A 160 11.46 -10.63 -2.34
CA HIS A 160 12.84 -10.63 -1.89
C HIS A 160 13.63 -9.50 -2.54
N VAL A 161 14.51 -8.87 -1.76
CA VAL A 161 15.35 -7.78 -2.25
C VAL A 161 16.78 -8.28 -2.22
N CYS A 162 17.51 -8.06 -3.31
CA CYS A 162 18.96 -8.20 -3.30
C CYS A 162 19.65 -7.03 -3.98
N ALA A 163 20.88 -6.76 -3.55
CA ALA A 163 21.78 -5.87 -4.26
C ALA A 163 22.78 -6.73 -5.05
N THR A 164 22.88 -6.49 -6.35
CA THR A 164 23.81 -7.18 -7.25
C THR A 164 24.37 -6.17 -8.24
N ASP A 165 25.66 -6.30 -8.54
CA ASP A 165 26.33 -5.45 -9.52
C ASP A 165 26.07 -5.95 -10.95
N LEU A 166 25.58 -5.05 -11.82
CA LEU A 166 25.47 -5.30 -13.25
C LEU A 166 26.85 -5.30 -13.91
N ASN A 167 27.72 -4.39 -13.48
CA ASN A 167 29.14 -4.34 -13.78
C ASN A 167 29.88 -3.67 -12.61
N PHE A 168 31.20 -3.46 -12.73
CA PHE A 168 32.01 -2.87 -11.66
C PHE A 168 31.59 -1.46 -11.20
N GLU A 169 30.87 -0.70 -12.03
CA GLU A 169 30.51 0.70 -11.77
C GLU A 169 29.01 0.89 -11.48
N THR A 170 28.17 -0.09 -11.84
CA THR A 170 26.71 0.01 -11.80
C THR A 170 26.13 -1.05 -10.84
N PRO A 171 25.99 -0.71 -9.54
CA PRO A 171 25.20 -1.52 -8.63
C PRO A 171 23.71 -1.45 -9.01
N ALA A 172 22.95 -2.51 -8.77
CA ALA A 172 21.51 -2.55 -9.00
C ALA A 172 20.78 -3.24 -7.85
N THR A 173 19.54 -2.83 -7.62
CA THR A 173 18.65 -3.48 -6.65
C THR A 173 17.67 -4.36 -7.39
N PHE A 174 17.69 -5.66 -7.17
CA PHE A 174 16.74 -6.60 -7.76
C PHE A 174 15.61 -6.93 -6.78
N LEU A 175 14.39 -7.02 -7.31
CA LEU A 175 13.16 -7.41 -6.61
C LEU A 175 12.68 -8.74 -7.17
N ASP A 176 12.80 -9.81 -6.39
CA ASP A 176 12.22 -11.10 -6.71
C ASP A 176 10.74 -11.12 -6.29
N THR A 177 9.85 -11.46 -7.21
CA THR A 177 8.41 -11.37 -6.99
C THR A 177 7.73 -12.74 -6.97
N PRO A 178 6.70 -12.94 -6.12
CA PRO A 178 5.90 -14.15 -6.13
C PRO A 178 5.18 -14.39 -7.47
N GLY A 179 5.28 -15.62 -7.99
CA GLY A 179 4.64 -16.02 -9.26
C GLY A 179 3.17 -16.46 -9.14
N HIS A 180 2.65 -16.69 -7.93
CA HIS A 180 1.31 -17.25 -7.73
C HIS A 180 0.21 -16.21 -7.99
N PHE A 181 -0.93 -16.63 -8.54
CA PHE A 181 -2.01 -15.70 -8.92
C PHE A 181 -2.56 -14.89 -7.73
N HIS A 182 -2.65 -15.49 -6.53
CA HIS A 182 -3.03 -14.75 -5.31
C HIS A 182 -2.13 -13.53 -4.99
N PHE A 183 -0.91 -13.42 -5.54
CA PHE A 183 0.02 -12.34 -5.24
C PHE A 183 0.15 -11.28 -6.35
N THR A 184 -0.87 -11.13 -7.20
CA THR A 184 -0.89 -10.10 -8.26
C THR A 184 -0.57 -8.71 -7.74
N ARG A 185 -1.10 -8.32 -6.57
CA ARG A 185 -0.82 -7.01 -5.98
C ARG A 185 0.66 -6.81 -5.63
N MET A 186 1.34 -7.85 -5.16
CA MET A 186 2.78 -7.78 -4.89
C MET A 186 3.59 -7.63 -6.18
N ARG A 187 3.21 -8.35 -7.24
CA ARG A 187 3.83 -8.22 -8.57
C ARG A 187 3.68 -6.80 -9.11
N ASN A 188 2.47 -6.25 -9.07
CA ASN A 188 2.18 -4.90 -9.57
C ASN A 188 2.95 -3.83 -8.78
N ASN A 189 3.05 -3.97 -7.45
CA ASN A 189 3.82 -3.04 -6.63
C ASN A 189 5.32 -3.06 -6.95
N ALA A 190 5.88 -4.24 -7.19
CA ALA A 190 7.29 -4.37 -7.59
C ALA A 190 7.54 -3.80 -8.99
N ALA A 191 6.65 -4.05 -9.95
CA ALA A 191 6.71 -3.48 -11.29
C ALA A 191 6.59 -1.96 -11.27
N ALA A 192 5.69 -1.40 -10.46
CA ALA A 192 5.45 0.03 -10.35
C ALA A 192 6.67 0.82 -9.84
N VAL A 193 7.55 0.20 -9.06
CA VAL A 193 8.79 0.84 -8.59
C VAL A 193 10.00 0.55 -9.48
N ALA A 194 9.93 -0.49 -10.33
CA ALA A 194 11.03 -0.94 -11.15
C ALA A 194 11.38 0.07 -12.25
N ASP A 195 12.67 0.16 -12.56
CA ASP A 195 13.20 0.81 -13.77
C ASP A 195 13.17 -0.15 -14.97
N VAL A 196 13.46 -1.43 -14.72
CA VAL A 196 13.47 -2.49 -15.73
C VAL A 196 12.77 -3.72 -15.18
N VAL A 197 12.02 -4.43 -16.02
CA VAL A 197 11.50 -5.75 -15.70
C VAL A 197 12.29 -6.83 -16.42
N VAL A 198 12.67 -7.88 -15.70
CA VAL A 198 13.18 -9.13 -16.27
C VAL A 198 12.06 -10.15 -16.24
N LEU A 199 11.47 -10.44 -17.40
CA LEU A 199 10.39 -11.42 -17.54
C LEU A 199 10.98 -12.82 -17.79
N VAL A 200 10.76 -13.76 -16.88
CA VAL A 200 11.28 -15.12 -16.97
C VAL A 200 10.21 -16.07 -17.50
N VAL A 201 10.47 -16.66 -18.67
CA VAL A 201 9.61 -17.62 -19.35
C VAL A 201 10.35 -18.95 -19.44
N ALA A 202 9.75 -20.05 -19.00
CA ALA A 202 10.41 -21.34 -19.09
C ALA A 202 10.32 -21.90 -20.51
N ALA A 203 11.42 -22.43 -21.04
CA ALA A 203 11.47 -22.96 -22.40
C ALA A 203 10.58 -24.21 -22.60
N ASP A 204 10.32 -24.97 -21.54
CA ASP A 204 9.50 -26.19 -21.56
C ASP A 204 7.98 -25.91 -21.49
N GLU A 205 7.58 -24.77 -20.92
CA GLU A 205 6.18 -24.42 -20.67
C GLU A 205 5.66 -23.28 -21.56
N GLY A 206 6.53 -22.34 -21.96
CA GLY A 206 6.14 -21.17 -22.75
C GLY A 206 5.39 -20.12 -21.94
N CYS A 207 4.57 -19.30 -22.61
CA CYS A 207 3.75 -18.30 -21.95
C CYS A 207 2.49 -18.92 -21.33
N LEU A 208 2.28 -18.68 -20.03
CA LEU A 208 1.12 -19.12 -19.26
C LEU A 208 0.36 -17.92 -18.68
N LEU A 209 -0.81 -18.13 -18.10
CA LEU A 209 -1.72 -17.06 -17.63
C LEU A 209 -1.02 -16.00 -16.76
N GLN A 210 -0.19 -16.39 -15.80
CA GLN A 210 0.55 -15.46 -14.93
C GLN A 210 1.67 -14.71 -15.67
N THR A 211 2.20 -15.29 -16.75
CA THR A 211 3.09 -14.57 -17.67
C THR A 211 2.29 -13.52 -18.41
N GLU A 212 1.10 -13.83 -18.93
CA GLU A 212 0.22 -12.86 -19.61
C GLU A 212 -0.22 -11.73 -18.68
N GLU A 213 -0.57 -12.02 -17.42
CA GLU A 213 -0.86 -10.99 -16.41
C GLU A 213 0.35 -10.09 -16.16
N SER A 214 1.56 -10.66 -16.11
CA SER A 214 2.80 -9.88 -15.94
C SER A 214 3.04 -9.00 -17.17
N ILE A 215 2.76 -9.50 -18.37
CA ILE A 215 2.84 -8.73 -19.63
C ILE A 215 1.84 -7.58 -19.62
N GLY A 216 0.59 -7.80 -19.21
CA GLY A 216 -0.40 -6.75 -19.08
C GLY A 216 0.02 -5.66 -18.09
N CYS A 217 0.58 -6.05 -16.94
CA CYS A 217 1.11 -5.08 -15.97
C CYS A 217 2.29 -4.26 -16.53
N ILE A 218 3.19 -4.90 -17.29
CA ILE A 218 4.31 -4.24 -17.97
C ILE A 218 3.77 -3.24 -19.00
N GLU A 219 2.75 -3.62 -19.77
CA GLU A 219 2.10 -2.79 -20.78
C GLU A 219 1.44 -1.55 -20.16
N ASP A 220 0.66 -1.75 -19.10
CA ASP A 220 -0.05 -0.68 -18.37
C ASP A 220 0.92 0.35 -17.77
N LEU A 221 2.07 -0.12 -17.26
CA LEU A 221 3.08 0.73 -16.62
C LEU A 221 4.12 1.28 -17.62
N GLY A 222 4.19 0.72 -18.83
CA GLY A 222 5.18 1.10 -19.85
C GLY A 222 6.64 0.86 -19.42
N VAL A 223 6.91 -0.17 -18.63
CA VAL A 223 8.26 -0.42 -18.07
C VAL A 223 9.13 -1.18 -19.08
N PRO A 224 10.35 -0.69 -19.39
CA PRO A 224 11.28 -1.40 -20.26
C PRO A 224 11.55 -2.82 -19.77
N THR A 225 11.54 -3.80 -20.68
CA THR A 225 11.58 -5.22 -20.32
C THR A 225 12.68 -5.98 -21.07
N VAL A 226 13.34 -6.90 -20.36
CA VAL A 226 14.21 -7.95 -20.93
C VAL A 226 13.56 -9.30 -20.69
N VAL A 227 13.37 -10.09 -21.75
CA VAL A 227 12.76 -11.42 -21.63
C VAL A 227 13.85 -12.48 -21.57
N CYS A 228 13.79 -13.32 -20.55
CA CYS A 228 14.68 -14.46 -20.33
C CYS A 228 13.93 -15.76 -20.61
N ILE A 229 14.34 -16.50 -21.64
CA ILE A 229 13.84 -17.86 -21.88
C ILE A 229 14.72 -18.83 -21.07
N ASN A 230 14.24 -19.20 -19.88
CA ASN A 230 14.97 -20.03 -18.92
C ASN A 230 14.86 -21.53 -19.21
N LYS A 231 15.68 -22.35 -18.53
CA LYS A 231 15.80 -23.80 -18.72
C LYS A 231 16.28 -24.20 -20.12
N MET A 232 17.12 -23.36 -20.76
CA MET A 232 17.68 -23.67 -22.09
C MET A 232 18.48 -24.98 -22.11
N ASP A 233 19.00 -25.43 -20.96
CA ASP A 233 19.70 -26.71 -20.78
C ASP A 233 18.82 -27.94 -21.04
N LYS A 234 17.50 -27.79 -20.97
CA LYS A 234 16.52 -28.86 -21.21
C LYS A 234 15.76 -28.69 -22.52
N ALA A 235 16.00 -27.62 -23.26
CA ALA A 235 15.23 -27.27 -24.45
C ALA A 235 16.01 -27.54 -25.73
N THR A 236 15.28 -27.89 -26.79
CA THR A 236 15.87 -27.95 -28.13
C THR A 236 15.88 -26.56 -28.77
N PRO A 237 16.76 -26.29 -29.76
CA PRO A 237 16.74 -25.01 -30.49
C PRO A 237 15.37 -24.67 -31.09
N ALA A 238 14.63 -25.66 -31.58
CA ALA A 238 13.29 -25.47 -32.12
C ALA A 238 12.28 -25.04 -31.04
N THR A 239 12.42 -25.57 -29.82
CA THR A 239 11.60 -25.16 -28.67
C THR A 239 11.87 -23.71 -28.29
N LEU A 240 13.14 -23.30 -28.24
CA LEU A 240 13.53 -21.93 -27.93
C LEU A 240 12.99 -20.94 -28.97
N GLU A 241 13.09 -21.28 -30.26
CA GLU A 241 12.55 -20.47 -31.35
C GLU A 241 11.01 -20.36 -31.28
N ALA A 242 10.32 -21.42 -30.88
CA ALA A 242 8.87 -21.41 -30.70
C ALA A 242 8.43 -20.47 -29.57
N VAL A 243 9.09 -20.54 -28.41
CA VAL A 243 8.81 -19.66 -27.26
C VAL A 243 9.20 -18.22 -27.56
N GLU A 244 10.32 -17.98 -28.25
CA GLU A 244 10.68 -16.64 -28.70
C GLU A 244 9.61 -16.05 -29.63
N LYS A 245 9.12 -16.84 -30.59
CA LYS A 245 8.03 -16.41 -31.48
C LYS A 245 6.74 -16.10 -30.72
N GLU A 246 6.39 -16.89 -29.72
CA GLU A 246 5.24 -16.67 -28.85
C GLU A 246 5.38 -15.34 -28.08
N VAL A 247 6.52 -15.13 -27.41
CA VAL A 247 6.84 -13.89 -26.68
C VAL A 247 6.76 -12.66 -27.60
N ARG A 248 7.31 -12.76 -28.81
CA ARG A 248 7.28 -11.67 -29.81
C ARG A 248 5.88 -11.37 -30.35
N GLY A 249 4.92 -12.27 -30.14
CA GLY A 249 3.52 -12.06 -30.50
C GLY A 249 2.81 -11.02 -29.61
N TYR A 250 3.34 -10.75 -28.42
CA TYR A 250 2.81 -9.72 -27.52
C TYR A 250 3.37 -8.35 -27.88
N VAL A 251 2.47 -7.38 -28.13
CA VAL A 251 2.82 -6.02 -28.56
C VAL A 251 3.77 -5.36 -27.56
N ALA A 252 3.51 -5.51 -26.27
CA ALA A 252 4.34 -4.97 -25.19
C ALA A 252 5.80 -5.48 -25.20
N LEU A 253 6.06 -6.63 -25.84
CA LEU A 253 7.38 -7.28 -25.86
C LEU A 253 8.03 -7.29 -27.25
N GLU A 254 7.39 -6.69 -28.27
CA GLU A 254 7.85 -6.76 -29.66
C GLU A 254 9.31 -6.29 -29.80
N HIS A 255 9.68 -5.21 -29.11
CA HIS A 255 11.02 -4.61 -29.17
C HIS A 255 11.92 -4.99 -27.98
N SER A 256 11.41 -5.77 -27.02
CA SER A 256 12.17 -6.18 -25.84
C SER A 256 13.29 -7.14 -26.23
N PRO A 257 14.51 -7.00 -25.68
CA PRO A 257 15.56 -8.01 -25.88
C PRO A 257 15.10 -9.37 -25.34
N VAL A 258 15.27 -10.43 -26.14
CA VAL A 258 14.97 -11.80 -25.75
C VAL A 258 16.28 -12.57 -25.68
N LEU A 259 16.52 -13.28 -24.58
CA LEU A 259 17.75 -14.01 -24.32
C LEU A 259 17.46 -15.40 -23.72
N PRO A 260 17.91 -16.49 -24.36
CA PRO A 260 17.91 -17.81 -23.74
C PRO A 260 18.97 -17.89 -22.63
N ILE A 261 18.58 -18.39 -21.45
CA ILE A 261 19.45 -18.54 -20.29
C ILE A 261 19.28 -19.90 -19.62
N SER A 262 20.27 -20.31 -18.82
CA SER A 262 20.10 -21.36 -17.82
C SER A 262 20.41 -20.77 -16.45
N ALA A 263 19.35 -20.46 -15.68
CA ALA A 263 19.50 -19.99 -14.31
C ALA A 263 20.29 -20.99 -13.45
N LYS A 264 20.00 -22.29 -13.60
CA LYS A 264 20.66 -23.36 -12.84
C LYS A 264 22.17 -23.46 -13.09
N HIS A 265 22.59 -23.25 -14.33
CA HIS A 265 24.00 -23.40 -14.74
C HIS A 265 24.75 -22.07 -14.82
N GLY A 266 24.07 -20.94 -14.63
CA GLY A 266 24.64 -19.61 -14.80
C GLY A 266 24.95 -19.25 -16.26
N THR A 267 24.39 -19.98 -17.23
CA THR A 267 24.66 -19.75 -18.65
C THR A 267 23.96 -18.47 -19.13
N ASN A 268 24.71 -17.62 -19.84
CA ASN A 268 24.27 -16.33 -20.40
C ASN A 268 23.82 -15.27 -19.37
N LEU A 269 24.19 -15.42 -18.08
CA LEU A 269 23.85 -14.41 -17.08
C LEU A 269 24.66 -13.11 -17.22
N ASP A 270 25.90 -13.17 -17.69
CA ASP A 270 26.68 -11.97 -18.00
C ASP A 270 26.07 -11.22 -19.19
N GLU A 271 25.62 -11.94 -20.22
CA GLU A 271 24.91 -11.33 -21.35
C GLU A 271 23.57 -10.72 -20.92
N LEU A 272 22.86 -11.33 -19.97
CA LEU A 272 21.67 -10.72 -19.37
C LEU A 272 21.99 -9.37 -18.72
N LYS A 273 23.08 -9.29 -17.94
CA LYS A 273 23.51 -8.02 -17.33
C LYS A 273 23.84 -6.98 -18.40
N ASP A 274 24.53 -7.37 -19.48
CA ASP A 274 24.86 -6.49 -20.60
C ASP A 274 23.60 -5.96 -21.31
N LYS A 275 22.58 -6.81 -21.51
CA LYS A 275 21.29 -6.38 -22.09
C LYS A 275 20.56 -5.38 -21.19
N ILE A 276 20.55 -5.60 -19.88
CA ILE A 276 19.96 -4.66 -18.93
C ILE A 276 20.72 -3.33 -18.98
N LEU A 277 22.05 -3.37 -18.93
CA LEU A 277 22.91 -2.17 -19.03
C LEU A 277 22.67 -1.38 -20.33
N ALA A 278 22.40 -2.05 -21.43
CA ALA A 278 22.12 -1.41 -22.72
C ALA A 278 20.81 -0.60 -22.73
N ILE A 279 19.84 -0.93 -21.86
CA ILE A 279 18.55 -0.24 -21.78
C ILE A 279 18.64 0.97 -20.83
N LEU A 280 19.49 0.92 -19.80
CA LEU A 280 19.57 1.97 -18.77
C LEU A 280 19.74 3.41 -19.28
N PRO A 281 20.50 3.70 -20.35
CA PRO A 281 20.67 5.08 -20.84
C PRO A 281 19.36 5.75 -21.28
N ASP A 282 18.35 4.97 -21.69
CA ASP A 282 17.05 5.48 -22.10
C ASP A 282 16.09 5.69 -20.92
N ILE A 283 16.52 5.34 -19.71
CA ILE A 283 15.73 5.43 -18.48
C ILE A 283 16.19 6.62 -17.64
N ASP A 284 15.23 7.42 -17.18
CA ASP A 284 15.52 8.51 -16.26
C ASP A 284 15.78 7.99 -14.83
N LEU A 285 17.05 7.75 -14.54
CA LEU A 285 17.56 7.38 -13.22
C LEU A 285 17.95 8.61 -12.37
N THR A 286 17.46 9.79 -12.72
CA THR A 286 17.73 11.01 -11.94
C THR A 286 17.02 10.93 -10.60
N ALA A 287 17.77 11.15 -9.51
CA ALA A 287 17.20 11.24 -8.17
C ALA A 287 17.81 12.41 -7.41
N TYR A 288 16.96 13.10 -6.65
CA TYR A 288 17.40 14.07 -5.67
C TYR A 288 18.02 13.35 -4.47
N TYR A 289 19.26 13.68 -4.09
CA TYR A 289 19.90 13.15 -2.87
C TYR A 289 19.83 14.15 -1.71
N GLY A 290 19.86 15.45 -2.00
CA GLY A 290 19.85 16.51 -0.98
C GLY A 290 21.14 16.60 -0.14
N THR A 291 21.24 17.63 0.70
CA THR A 291 22.40 17.86 1.60
C THR A 291 22.11 17.62 3.08
N LYS A 292 20.84 17.49 3.46
CA LYS A 292 20.41 17.22 4.84
C LYS A 292 19.33 16.14 4.80
N GLY A 293 19.38 15.20 5.74
CA GLY A 293 18.32 14.22 5.94
C GLY A 293 16.96 14.87 6.21
N GLY A 294 15.88 14.10 6.07
CA GLY A 294 14.53 14.57 6.43
C GLY A 294 13.58 14.86 5.27
N ASP A 295 13.98 14.58 4.02
CA ASP A 295 13.17 14.78 2.81
C ASP A 295 12.99 13.48 2.01
N ALA A 296 13.21 12.32 2.64
CA ALA A 296 13.14 11.06 1.92
C ALA A 296 11.72 10.74 1.45
N GLN A 297 11.60 10.32 0.20
CA GLN A 297 10.36 9.93 -0.44
C GLN A 297 10.55 8.57 -1.10
N GLY A 298 9.54 7.75 -1.01
CA GLY A 298 9.61 6.36 -1.45
C GLY A 298 8.24 5.73 -1.58
N THR A 299 8.22 4.43 -1.83
CA THR A 299 7.02 3.60 -1.79
C THR A 299 7.24 2.43 -0.86
N ALA A 300 6.28 2.17 0.02
CA ALA A 300 6.28 0.96 0.82
C ALA A 300 5.89 -0.23 -0.07
N LEU A 301 6.79 -1.19 -0.21
CA LEU A 301 6.55 -2.41 -0.98
C LEU A 301 5.80 -3.45 -0.15
N GLU A 302 6.18 -3.58 1.12
CA GLU A 302 5.61 -4.60 2.00
C GLU A 302 5.73 -4.20 3.48
N ILE A 303 4.77 -4.62 4.29
CA ILE A 303 4.86 -4.55 5.75
C ILE A 303 4.96 -5.99 6.28
N VAL A 304 6.05 -6.28 7.01
CA VAL A 304 6.42 -7.62 7.45
C VAL A 304 6.48 -7.65 8.98
N ALA A 305 5.82 -8.63 9.59
CA ALA A 305 5.99 -8.93 11.00
C ALA A 305 7.26 -9.78 11.19
N SER A 306 8.30 -9.20 11.79
CA SER A 306 9.58 -9.86 12.00
C SER A 306 9.83 -10.20 13.46
N ILE A 307 10.29 -11.44 13.71
CA ILE A 307 10.54 -11.96 15.06
C ILE A 307 11.67 -11.16 15.71
N GLY A 308 11.42 -10.63 16.91
CA GLY A 308 12.39 -9.85 17.69
C GLY A 308 12.53 -8.38 17.24
N MET A 309 12.07 -8.02 16.04
CA MET A 309 12.11 -6.64 15.53
C MET A 309 10.73 -5.96 15.51
N GLY A 310 9.64 -6.73 15.60
CA GLY A 310 8.28 -6.22 15.51
C GLY A 310 7.90 -5.98 14.05
N THR A 311 7.07 -4.95 13.80
CA THR A 311 6.67 -4.57 12.45
C THR A 311 7.81 -3.86 11.72
N VAL A 312 8.12 -4.35 10.52
CA VAL A 312 9.12 -3.81 9.60
C VAL A 312 8.40 -3.34 8.34
N ILE A 313 8.77 -2.18 7.82
CA ILE A 313 8.29 -1.68 6.53
C ILE A 313 9.43 -1.78 5.53
N ARG A 314 9.23 -2.51 4.44
CA ARG A 314 10.13 -2.58 3.30
C ARG A 314 9.81 -1.44 2.36
N VAL A 315 10.76 -0.53 2.15
CA VAL A 315 10.56 0.73 1.43
C VAL A 315 11.60 0.88 0.33
N MET A 316 11.16 1.23 -0.87
CA MET A 316 12.02 1.73 -1.95
C MET A 316 12.13 3.25 -1.83
N ILE A 317 13.36 3.79 -1.80
CA ILE A 317 13.61 5.23 -1.73
C ILE A 317 13.83 5.80 -3.14
N PHE A 318 13.01 6.75 -3.58
CA PHE A 318 13.14 7.45 -4.86
C PHE A 318 14.00 8.70 -4.75
N HIS A 319 13.78 9.48 -3.69
CA HIS A 319 14.40 10.79 -3.50
C HIS A 319 14.73 11.01 -2.03
N GLY A 320 15.72 11.86 -1.77
CA GLY A 320 16.19 12.22 -0.44
C GLY A 320 16.90 11.08 0.28
N LEU A 321 17.42 11.40 1.47
CA LEU A 321 18.16 10.48 2.32
C LEU A 321 17.36 10.16 3.57
N LEU A 322 17.07 8.88 3.80
CA LEU A 322 16.34 8.42 4.99
C LEU A 322 17.31 8.16 6.14
N HIS A 323 17.03 8.76 7.30
CA HIS A 323 17.86 8.66 8.49
C HIS A 323 17.09 8.05 9.67
N PRO A 324 17.79 7.42 10.61
CA PRO A 324 17.25 7.12 11.93
C PRO A 324 16.71 8.39 12.60
N LYS A 325 15.59 8.27 13.31
CA LYS A 325 14.81 9.34 13.97
C LYS A 325 13.98 10.22 13.04
N ASP A 326 14.03 10.01 11.72
CA ASP A 326 13.12 10.69 10.81
C ASP A 326 11.66 10.29 11.13
N HIS A 327 10.77 11.28 11.10
CA HIS A 327 9.33 11.05 11.17
C HIS A 327 8.80 10.80 9.77
N PHE A 328 7.97 9.78 9.60
CA PHE A 328 7.40 9.44 8.31
C PHE A 328 5.90 9.15 8.40
N ILE A 329 5.24 9.29 7.25
CA ILE A 329 3.88 8.83 6.99
C ILE A 329 3.92 7.72 5.96
N CYS A 330 3.20 6.64 6.24
CA CYS A 330 2.92 5.55 5.31
C CYS A 330 1.47 5.10 5.56
N GLY A 331 0.54 5.52 4.69
CA GLY A 331 -0.89 5.35 4.96
C GLY A 331 -1.31 5.99 6.29
N MET A 332 -2.00 5.24 7.15
CA MET A 332 -2.43 5.73 8.48
C MET A 332 -1.33 5.64 9.56
N ILE A 333 -0.14 5.18 9.20
CA ILE A 333 0.98 5.02 10.14
C ILE A 333 1.80 6.31 10.18
N HIS A 334 1.88 6.89 11.38
CA HIS A 334 2.92 7.86 11.74
C HIS A 334 4.02 7.14 12.50
N GLY A 335 5.17 6.98 11.84
CA GLY A 335 6.32 6.28 12.41
C GLY A 335 7.50 7.19 12.65
N VAL A 336 8.35 6.77 13.59
CA VAL A 336 9.71 7.30 13.75
C VAL A 336 10.71 6.20 13.46
N VAL A 337 11.60 6.41 12.50
CA VAL A 337 12.61 5.44 12.10
C VAL A 337 13.50 5.09 13.29
N LYS A 338 13.65 3.79 13.59
CA LYS A 338 14.59 3.29 14.60
C LYS A 338 15.86 2.78 13.97
N THR A 339 15.73 1.78 13.09
CA THR A 339 16.86 1.17 12.38
C THR A 339 16.48 0.96 10.93
N ILE A 340 17.50 1.06 10.08
CA ILE A 340 17.40 0.83 8.65
C ILE A 340 18.32 -0.34 8.33
N ARG A 341 17.83 -1.34 7.61
CA ARG A 341 18.62 -2.46 7.11
C ARG A 341 18.61 -2.49 5.59
N ASN A 342 19.75 -2.72 4.97
CA ASN A 342 19.84 -2.90 3.52
C ASN A 342 19.34 -4.29 3.10
N ALA A 343 19.39 -4.57 1.79
CA ALA A 343 19.00 -5.85 1.20
C ALA A 343 19.78 -7.07 1.77
N ASN A 344 21.00 -6.87 2.27
CA ASN A 344 21.82 -7.92 2.88
C ASN A 344 21.48 -8.15 4.37
N GLY A 345 20.59 -7.34 4.94
CA GLY A 345 20.22 -7.38 6.36
C GLY A 345 21.13 -6.58 7.28
N ASP A 346 22.16 -5.92 6.74
CA ASP A 346 23.10 -5.10 7.51
C ASP A 346 22.45 -3.78 7.92
N VAL A 347 22.70 -3.35 9.15
CA VAL A 347 22.23 -2.06 9.65
C VAL A 347 23.03 -0.95 9.00
N VAL A 348 22.34 -0.07 8.26
CA VAL A 348 22.95 1.08 7.59
C VAL A 348 22.58 2.39 8.31
N PRO A 349 23.49 3.37 8.35
CA PRO A 349 23.23 4.65 9.01
C PRO A 349 22.29 5.56 8.21
N VAL A 350 22.22 5.38 6.89
CA VAL A 350 21.42 6.17 5.95
C VAL A 350 20.99 5.27 4.80
N ALA A 351 19.75 5.41 4.32
CA ALA A 351 19.33 4.85 3.03
C ALA A 351 19.25 5.94 1.96
N SER A 352 19.79 5.61 0.79
CA SER A 352 19.88 6.50 -0.36
C SER A 352 18.89 6.13 -1.46
N PRO A 353 18.60 7.07 -2.39
CA PRO A 353 17.82 6.77 -3.58
C PRO A 353 18.29 5.52 -4.33
N GLY A 354 17.34 4.73 -4.84
CA GLY A 354 17.60 3.47 -5.56
C GLY A 354 17.82 2.25 -4.66
N GLN A 355 17.83 2.44 -3.34
CA GLN A 355 17.90 1.35 -2.37
C GLN A 355 16.51 0.93 -1.91
N VAL A 356 16.33 -0.37 -1.72
CA VAL A 356 15.19 -0.93 -0.99
C VAL A 356 15.68 -1.40 0.37
N VAL A 357 15.03 -0.90 1.42
CA VAL A 357 15.49 -1.07 2.81
C VAL A 357 14.36 -1.50 3.73
N ASP A 358 14.73 -2.28 4.74
CA ASP A 358 13.85 -2.72 5.82
C ASP A 358 13.94 -1.72 6.99
N VAL A 359 12.84 -1.04 7.25
CA VAL A 359 12.71 0.02 8.25
C VAL A 359 11.98 -0.50 9.48
N THR A 360 12.66 -0.55 10.63
CA THR A 360 11.98 -0.70 11.92
C THR A 360 11.62 0.67 12.46
N PHE A 361 10.49 0.78 13.17
CA PHE A 361 10.00 2.08 13.61
C PHE A 361 9.34 2.03 14.99
N LYS A 362 9.22 3.22 15.60
CA LYS A 362 8.31 3.47 16.72
C LYS A 362 7.01 4.01 16.11
N ASN A 363 5.91 3.30 16.31
CA ASN A 363 4.61 3.79 15.90
C ASN A 363 4.12 4.85 16.90
N ILE A 364 3.73 6.02 16.40
CA ILE A 364 3.11 7.11 17.16
C ILE A 364 1.60 7.10 16.98
N SER A 365 1.09 6.70 15.80
CA SER A 365 -0.35 6.68 15.55
C SER A 365 -1.03 5.51 16.28
N ARG A 366 -2.36 5.60 16.39
CA ARG A 366 -3.20 4.54 16.96
C ARG A 366 -3.36 3.34 16.03
N HIS A 367 -3.08 3.52 14.74
CA HIS A 367 -3.24 2.53 13.69
C HIS A 367 -2.02 1.64 13.63
N LYS A 368 -2.22 0.32 13.78
CA LYS A 368 -1.15 -0.69 13.72
C LYS A 368 -1.04 -1.37 12.36
N ASP A 369 -2.16 -1.43 11.68
CA ASP A 369 -2.30 -2.01 10.36
C ASP A 369 -2.56 -0.87 9.38
N ALA A 370 -1.76 -0.79 8.32
CA ALA A 370 -2.07 0.04 7.18
C ALA A 370 -2.48 -0.90 6.05
N PRO A 371 -3.68 -0.77 5.45
CA PRO A 371 -3.92 -1.40 4.16
C PRO A 371 -2.83 -0.91 3.19
N LEU A 372 -2.17 -1.84 2.48
CA LEU A 372 -1.11 -1.42 1.56
C LEU A 372 -1.76 -0.65 0.41
N GLU A 373 -1.27 0.58 0.20
CA GLU A 373 -1.40 1.34 -1.05
C GLU A 373 -0.77 2.73 -0.89
N PHE A 374 0.43 2.89 -0.31
CA PHE A 374 0.89 4.25 0.00
C PHE A 374 2.37 4.53 -0.20
N GLY A 375 2.61 5.74 -0.72
CA GLY A 375 3.87 6.43 -0.67
C GLY A 375 4.37 6.56 0.77
N PHE A 376 5.68 6.45 0.89
CA PHE A 376 6.44 6.64 2.11
C PHE A 376 7.03 8.05 2.07
N HIS A 377 6.59 8.91 2.98
CA HIS A 377 7.02 10.32 2.99
C HIS A 377 7.60 10.67 4.35
N VAL A 378 8.88 11.07 4.36
CA VAL A 378 9.48 11.71 5.52
C VAL A 378 8.99 13.15 5.60
N VAL A 379 8.48 13.52 6.77
CA VAL A 379 7.90 14.83 7.04
C VAL A 379 8.26 15.27 8.46
N SER A 380 8.05 16.54 8.78
CA SER A 380 8.21 17.01 10.16
C SER A 380 7.19 16.34 11.09
N GLN A 381 7.51 16.26 12.40
CA GLN A 381 6.59 15.71 13.38
C GLN A 381 5.20 16.38 13.34
N THR A 382 5.17 17.72 13.35
CA THR A 382 3.92 18.48 13.31
C THR A 382 3.12 18.19 12.05
N ARG A 383 3.80 18.07 10.89
CA ARG A 383 3.12 17.78 9.63
C ARG A 383 2.58 16.36 9.58
N ALA A 384 3.30 15.38 10.11
CA ALA A 384 2.81 14.01 10.22
C ALA A 384 1.51 13.93 11.05
N GLU A 385 1.48 14.61 12.19
CA GLU A 385 0.30 14.67 13.06
C GLU A 385 -0.90 15.29 12.32
N GLU A 386 -0.67 16.40 11.60
CA GLU A 386 -1.70 17.04 10.76
C GLU A 386 -2.23 16.11 9.66
N ILE A 387 -1.35 15.39 8.96
CA ILE A 387 -1.74 14.46 7.87
C ILE A 387 -2.62 13.33 8.41
N VAL A 388 -2.21 12.67 9.49
CA VAL A 388 -3.00 11.57 10.08
C VAL A 388 -4.35 12.09 10.56
N GLU A 389 -4.40 13.27 11.19
CA GLU A 389 -5.66 13.87 11.63
C GLU A 389 -6.60 14.15 10.43
N GLN A 390 -6.07 14.63 9.31
CA GLN A 390 -6.86 14.85 8.09
C GLN A 390 -7.42 13.55 7.51
N ARG A 391 -6.61 12.49 7.42
CA ARG A 391 -7.06 11.19 6.92
C ARG A 391 -8.11 10.55 7.81
N GLU A 392 -7.97 10.67 9.13
CA GLU A 392 -8.98 10.21 10.07
C GLU A 392 -10.29 10.98 9.94
N MET A 393 -10.23 12.29 9.73
CA MET A 393 -11.44 13.09 9.50
C MET A 393 -12.11 12.75 8.18
N ASP A 394 -11.36 12.43 7.13
CA ASP A 394 -11.93 11.96 5.87
C ASP A 394 -12.68 10.63 6.08
N MET A 395 -12.03 9.64 6.71
CA MET A 395 -12.67 8.35 7.03
C MET A 395 -13.94 8.52 7.87
N ASP A 396 -13.88 9.31 8.96
CA ASP A 396 -15.03 9.60 9.82
C ASP A 396 -16.16 10.29 9.02
N PHE A 397 -15.80 11.18 8.08
CA PHE A 397 -16.75 11.90 7.24
C PHE A 397 -17.44 10.96 6.25
N GLN A 398 -16.68 10.11 5.53
CA GLN A 398 -17.25 9.13 4.61
C GLN A 398 -18.14 8.11 5.33
N ALA A 399 -17.72 7.64 6.52
CA ALA A 399 -18.52 6.72 7.33
C ALA A 399 -19.83 7.35 7.85
N SER A 400 -19.93 8.69 7.83
CA SER A 400 -21.15 9.42 8.21
C SER A 400 -22.14 9.58 7.05
N ALA A 401 -21.80 9.14 5.84
CA ALA A 401 -22.69 9.20 4.68
C ALA A 401 -23.92 8.32 4.89
N VAL A 402 -25.10 8.86 4.58
CA VAL A 402 -26.36 8.10 4.56
C VAL A 402 -26.45 7.36 3.22
N PRO A 403 -26.56 6.01 3.22
CA PRO A 403 -26.69 5.23 1.99
C PRO A 403 -27.87 5.72 1.16
N THR A 404 -27.68 5.85 -0.15
CA THR A 404 -28.71 6.35 -1.07
C THR A 404 -29.57 5.18 -1.59
N GLU A 405 -30.22 4.41 -0.71
CA GLU A 405 -31.23 3.44 -1.13
C GLU A 405 -32.48 3.46 -0.22
N THR A 406 -33.59 3.81 -0.89
CA THR A 406 -35.03 3.79 -0.52
C THR A 406 -35.57 4.79 0.52
N PRO A 407 -36.72 5.44 0.23
CA PRO A 407 -37.42 6.27 1.19
C PRO A 407 -38.07 5.35 2.24
N GLU A 408 -37.59 5.41 3.48
CA GLU A 408 -38.28 4.81 4.61
C GLU A 408 -39.53 5.66 4.90
N ASP A 409 -40.71 5.10 4.57
CA ASP A 409 -41.94 5.42 5.31
C ASP A 409 -41.67 5.17 6.80
N ASP A 410 -42.13 6.09 7.64
CA ASP A 410 -42.11 5.98 9.09
C ASP A 410 -42.70 4.63 9.54
N VAL A 411 -41.83 3.68 9.93
CA VAL A 411 -42.22 2.50 10.70
C VAL A 411 -41.43 2.54 12.00
N ASP A 412 -42.16 2.48 13.11
CA ASP A 412 -41.68 2.53 14.48
C ASP A 412 -40.38 1.75 14.69
N GLU A 413 -39.45 2.35 15.45
CA GLU A 413 -38.27 1.67 16.01
C GLU A 413 -38.71 0.53 16.94
N GLU A 414 -39.15 -0.60 16.37
CA GLU A 414 -38.94 -1.88 17.03
C GLU A 414 -37.43 -2.15 17.01
N PRO A 415 -36.84 -2.57 18.14
CA PRO A 415 -35.45 -2.98 18.14
C PRO A 415 -35.35 -4.14 17.15
N LEU A 416 -34.71 -3.89 16.00
CA LEU A 416 -34.35 -4.95 15.07
C LEU A 416 -33.81 -6.11 15.92
N PRO A 417 -34.34 -7.34 15.79
CA PRO A 417 -33.60 -8.48 16.31
C PRO A 417 -32.23 -8.37 15.66
N THR A 418 -31.18 -8.38 16.47
CA THR A 418 -29.78 -8.42 16.02
C THR A 418 -29.69 -9.47 14.92
N LYS A 419 -29.77 -9.04 13.65
CA LYS A 419 -29.56 -9.90 12.50
C LYS A 419 -28.08 -10.21 12.57
N GLY A 420 -27.76 -11.32 13.25
CA GLY A 420 -26.43 -11.87 13.27
C GLY A 420 -25.96 -11.96 11.83
N PHE A 421 -24.73 -11.54 11.57
CA PHE A 421 -24.07 -11.85 10.31
C PHE A 421 -24.26 -13.34 10.05
N PHE A 422 -24.97 -13.69 8.97
CA PHE A 422 -25.08 -15.08 8.54
C PHE A 422 -23.68 -15.51 8.07
N GLY A 423 -23.01 -16.34 8.85
CA GLY A 423 -21.70 -16.90 8.51
C GLY A 423 -20.77 -17.08 9.71
N ALA A 424 -19.82 -18.00 9.59
CA ALA A 424 -18.86 -18.27 10.64
C ALA A 424 -17.83 -17.12 10.77
N PRO A 425 -17.65 -16.53 11.97
CA PRO A 425 -16.60 -15.55 12.20
C PRO A 425 -15.24 -16.23 12.21
N ILE A 426 -14.29 -15.68 11.45
CA ILE A 426 -12.90 -16.18 11.41
C ILE A 426 -11.89 -15.10 11.79
N VAL A 427 -10.74 -15.54 12.29
CA VAL A 427 -9.56 -14.69 12.50
C VAL A 427 -8.49 -15.07 11.49
N VAL A 428 -7.97 -14.09 10.74
CA VAL A 428 -6.90 -14.32 9.75
C VAL A 428 -5.62 -13.63 10.23
N LYS A 429 -4.53 -14.40 10.30
CA LYS A 429 -3.20 -13.91 10.68
C LYS A 429 -2.20 -14.25 9.59
N ALA A 430 -1.44 -13.26 9.14
CA ALA A 430 -0.37 -13.47 8.16
C ALA A 430 0.94 -12.81 8.61
N ASP A 431 2.05 -13.26 8.06
CA ASP A 431 3.37 -12.70 8.34
C ASP A 431 3.67 -11.42 7.55
N THR A 432 3.05 -11.24 6.38
CA THR A 432 3.11 -9.99 5.60
C THR A 432 1.73 -9.44 5.29
N ALA A 433 1.66 -8.11 5.15
CA ALA A 433 0.44 -7.42 4.79
C ALA A 433 -0.03 -7.83 3.39
N GLY A 434 0.87 -8.06 2.44
CA GLY A 434 0.48 -8.41 1.09
C GLY A 434 -0.23 -9.76 1.05
N SER A 435 0.29 -10.76 1.76
CA SER A 435 -0.35 -12.08 1.85
C SER A 435 -1.68 -12.00 2.59
N LEU A 436 -1.76 -11.14 3.61
CA LEU A 436 -3.01 -10.88 4.33
C LEU A 436 -4.08 -10.34 3.39
N THR A 437 -3.78 -9.31 2.60
CA THR A 437 -4.74 -8.73 1.65
C THR A 437 -5.14 -9.73 0.58
N SER A 438 -4.18 -10.49 0.04
CA SER A 438 -4.47 -11.56 -0.92
C SER A 438 -5.45 -12.62 -0.38
N ILE A 439 -5.32 -12.99 0.89
CA ILE A 439 -6.25 -13.91 1.55
C ILE A 439 -7.62 -13.25 1.70
N LEU A 440 -7.66 -12.00 2.17
CA LEU A 440 -8.92 -11.25 2.36
C LEU A 440 -9.69 -11.05 1.06
N ASP A 441 -9.02 -10.70 -0.04
CA ASP A 441 -9.69 -10.52 -1.34
C ASP A 441 -10.44 -11.80 -1.77
N THR A 442 -9.90 -12.97 -1.41
CA THR A 442 -10.55 -14.25 -1.69
C THR A 442 -11.65 -14.55 -0.67
N VAL A 443 -11.42 -14.31 0.62
CA VAL A 443 -12.38 -14.55 1.70
C VAL A 443 -13.60 -13.63 1.61
N ASP A 444 -13.44 -12.37 1.22
CA ASP A 444 -14.53 -11.39 1.10
C ASP A 444 -15.52 -11.77 -0.02
N SER A 445 -15.10 -12.63 -0.96
CA SER A 445 -15.98 -13.20 -1.98
C SER A 445 -16.83 -14.39 -1.48
N MET A 446 -16.58 -14.89 -0.26
CA MET A 446 -17.25 -16.05 0.32
C MET A 446 -18.48 -15.62 1.15
N PRO A 447 -19.70 -16.08 0.82
CA PRO A 447 -20.93 -15.58 1.43
C PRO A 447 -21.19 -16.04 2.88
N LEU A 448 -20.63 -17.18 3.31
CA LEU A 448 -20.91 -17.78 4.63
C LEU A 448 -19.76 -17.64 5.62
N ILE A 449 -18.77 -16.82 5.30
CA ILE A 449 -17.62 -16.54 6.15
C ILE A 449 -17.48 -15.03 6.28
N HIS A 450 -17.20 -14.56 7.49
CA HIS A 450 -16.85 -13.15 7.68
C HIS A 450 -15.64 -13.01 8.60
N THR A 451 -14.85 -11.98 8.34
CA THR A 451 -13.58 -11.74 9.03
C THR A 451 -13.82 -10.94 10.31
N ALA A 452 -13.80 -11.62 11.46
CA ALA A 452 -13.98 -10.98 12.77
C ALA A 452 -12.73 -10.20 13.21
N HIS A 453 -11.55 -10.66 12.81
CA HIS A 453 -10.30 -9.97 13.05
C HIS A 453 -9.25 -10.36 12.04
N VAL A 454 -8.46 -9.37 11.66
CA VAL A 454 -7.34 -9.51 10.74
C VAL A 454 -6.13 -8.88 11.42
N GLY A 455 -4.96 -9.53 11.36
CA GLY A 455 -3.77 -8.88 11.88
C GLY A 455 -2.45 -9.53 11.48
N LEU A 456 -1.38 -8.76 11.59
CA LEU A 456 -0.03 -9.22 11.25
C LEU A 456 0.67 -9.94 12.40
N GLY A 457 1.52 -10.91 12.04
CA GLY A 457 2.41 -11.64 12.95
C GLY A 457 1.76 -12.81 13.67
N ASN A 458 2.51 -13.41 14.60
CA ASN A 458 2.12 -14.61 15.33
C ASN A 458 0.77 -14.49 16.05
N ILE A 459 0.14 -15.65 16.28
CA ILE A 459 -1.11 -15.75 17.02
C ILE A 459 -0.87 -15.35 18.48
N THR A 460 -1.75 -14.51 19.01
CA THR A 460 -1.70 -13.99 20.38
C THR A 460 -2.88 -14.50 21.21
N THR A 461 -2.80 -14.39 22.54
CA THR A 461 -3.93 -14.76 23.42
C THR A 461 -5.20 -13.96 23.13
N LYS A 462 -5.06 -12.69 22.72
CA LYS A 462 -6.20 -11.85 22.33
C LYS A 462 -6.92 -12.33 21.08
N ASP A 463 -6.20 -13.01 20.18
CA ASP A 463 -6.81 -13.60 18.99
C ASP A 463 -7.67 -14.81 19.39
N ILE A 464 -7.24 -15.56 20.42
CA ILE A 464 -7.95 -16.73 20.95
C ILE A 464 -9.18 -16.29 21.75
N GLU A 465 -9.07 -15.29 22.61
CA GLU A 465 -10.17 -14.77 23.44
C GLU A 465 -11.39 -14.29 22.62
N ARG A 466 -11.27 -14.16 21.29
CA ARG A 466 -12.37 -13.84 20.37
C ARG A 466 -13.31 -15.02 20.10
N GLY A 467 -12.97 -16.25 20.47
CA GLY A 467 -13.87 -17.41 20.35
C GLY A 467 -14.12 -17.88 18.91
N CYS A 468 -13.26 -17.53 17.96
CA CYS A 468 -13.43 -17.79 16.52
C CYS A 468 -12.34 -18.72 15.99
N THR A 469 -12.60 -19.45 14.89
CA THR A 469 -11.57 -20.26 14.22
C THR A 469 -10.45 -19.36 13.69
N ILE A 470 -9.19 -19.73 13.95
CA ILE A 470 -8.02 -18.92 13.59
C ILE A 470 -7.27 -19.58 12.43
N PHE A 471 -7.11 -18.84 11.33
CA PHE A 471 -6.32 -19.22 10.16
C PHE A 471 -5.02 -18.43 10.12
N GLY A 472 -3.90 -19.12 9.98
CA GLY A 472 -2.56 -18.52 9.98
C GLY A 472 -1.71 -18.91 8.77
N PHE A 473 -1.19 -17.90 8.07
CA PHE A 473 -0.23 -18.04 6.97
C PHE A 473 1.16 -17.50 7.37
N GLY A 474 2.21 -18.31 7.28
CA GLY A 474 3.58 -17.89 7.62
C GLY A 474 3.81 -17.52 9.09
N VAL A 475 2.82 -17.77 9.96
CA VAL A 475 2.81 -17.40 11.38
C VAL A 475 2.90 -18.63 12.28
N ARG A 476 3.24 -18.40 13.56
CA ARG A 476 3.31 -19.45 14.57
C ARG A 476 2.36 -19.17 15.73
N ALA A 477 1.87 -20.24 16.35
CA ALA A 477 1.23 -20.22 17.67
C ALA A 477 2.19 -20.83 18.69
N HIS A 478 2.54 -20.09 19.75
CA HIS A 478 3.40 -20.60 20.81
C HIS A 478 2.64 -21.55 21.75
N ALA A 479 3.37 -22.28 22.61
CA ALA A 479 2.80 -23.33 23.44
C ALA A 479 1.71 -22.84 24.41
N ARG A 480 1.80 -21.58 24.86
CA ARG A 480 0.80 -20.97 25.74
C ARG A 480 -0.53 -20.79 25.00
N GLU A 481 -0.48 -20.22 23.80
CA GLU A 481 -1.62 -19.95 22.94
C GLU A 481 -2.29 -21.26 22.50
N ARG A 482 -1.51 -22.27 22.11
CA ARG A 482 -2.06 -23.59 21.77
C ARG A 482 -2.80 -24.24 22.94
N ARG A 483 -2.29 -24.10 24.17
CA ARG A 483 -2.97 -24.62 25.37
C ARG A 483 -4.27 -23.89 25.65
N LEU A 484 -4.28 -22.56 25.53
CA LEU A 484 -5.49 -21.76 25.72
C LEU A 484 -6.55 -22.10 24.67
N ALA A 485 -6.17 -22.20 23.40
CA ALA A 485 -7.09 -22.60 22.34
C ALA A 485 -7.67 -24.00 22.56
N ALA A 486 -6.88 -24.96 23.06
CA ALA A 486 -7.38 -26.28 23.41
C ALA A 486 -8.36 -26.26 24.61
N GLN A 487 -8.17 -25.33 25.56
CA GLN A 487 -9.08 -25.16 26.71
C GLN A 487 -10.41 -24.52 26.29
N GLU A 488 -10.36 -23.54 25.38
CA GLU A 488 -11.54 -22.83 24.86
C GLU A 488 -12.19 -23.52 23.66
N ASN A 489 -11.68 -24.69 23.26
CA ASN A 489 -12.14 -25.48 22.10
C ASN A 489 -12.10 -24.70 20.77
N ILE A 490 -11.06 -23.89 20.59
CA ILE A 490 -10.85 -23.05 19.41
C ILE A 490 -9.89 -23.75 18.44
N LYS A 491 -10.32 -23.93 17.20
CA LYS A 491 -9.49 -24.53 16.14
C LYS A 491 -8.48 -23.50 15.63
N ILE A 492 -7.20 -23.85 15.69
CA ILE A 492 -6.10 -23.11 15.06
C ILE A 492 -5.62 -23.90 13.83
N VAL A 493 -5.78 -23.32 12.65
CA VAL A 493 -5.33 -23.87 11.38
C VAL A 493 -4.13 -23.07 10.87
N LEU A 494 -2.98 -23.71 10.77
CA LEU A 494 -1.76 -23.12 10.21
C LEU A 494 -1.39 -23.88 8.95
N ARG A 495 -1.16 -23.14 7.86
CA ARG A 495 -0.70 -23.71 6.60
C ARG A 495 0.54 -23.00 6.06
N PRO A 496 1.50 -23.76 5.49
CA PRO A 496 2.70 -23.22 4.86
C PRO A 496 2.43 -22.46 3.56
N THR A 497 1.35 -22.78 2.84
CA THR A 497 0.99 -22.11 1.58
C THR A 497 -0.37 -21.44 1.66
N VAL A 498 -0.56 -20.39 0.86
CA VAL A 498 -1.84 -19.67 0.78
C VAL A 498 -2.94 -20.58 0.23
N HIS A 499 -2.62 -21.41 -0.77
CA HIS A 499 -3.58 -22.34 -1.38
C HIS A 499 -4.16 -23.30 -0.35
N GLU A 500 -3.32 -24.01 0.40
CA GLU A 500 -3.77 -24.92 1.45
C GLU A 500 -4.57 -24.20 2.54
N LEU A 501 -4.22 -22.95 2.86
CA LEU A 501 -4.98 -22.17 3.84
C LEU A 501 -6.39 -21.85 3.33
N LEU A 502 -6.50 -21.45 2.06
CA LEU A 502 -7.78 -21.15 1.42
C LEU A 502 -8.64 -22.41 1.25
N GLU A 503 -8.05 -23.55 0.96
CA GLU A 503 -8.77 -24.83 0.97
C GLU A 503 -9.36 -25.14 2.34
N GLU A 504 -8.63 -24.92 3.43
CA GLU A 504 -9.15 -25.11 4.79
C GLU A 504 -10.27 -24.11 5.14
N ILE A 505 -10.22 -22.90 4.59
CA ILE A 505 -11.30 -21.91 4.74
C ILE A 505 -12.53 -22.35 3.93
N ASN A 506 -12.35 -22.84 2.70
CA ASN A 506 -13.44 -23.40 1.89
C ASN A 506 -14.09 -24.61 2.57
N LEU A 507 -13.30 -25.50 3.19
CA LEU A 507 -13.85 -26.62 3.95
C LEU A 507 -14.70 -26.16 5.15
N LEU A 508 -14.34 -25.03 5.78
CA LEU A 508 -15.18 -24.43 6.81
C LEU A 508 -16.47 -23.86 6.21
N GLN A 509 -16.39 -23.20 5.05
CA GLN A 509 -17.55 -22.69 4.33
C GLN A 509 -18.54 -23.80 3.97
N ASP A 510 -18.04 -24.91 3.41
CA ASP A 510 -18.85 -26.07 3.03
C ASP A 510 -19.52 -26.69 4.26
N ALA A 511 -18.82 -26.74 5.39
CA ALA A 511 -19.37 -27.24 6.65
C ALA A 511 -20.45 -26.30 7.23
N GLU A 512 -20.37 -24.99 7.01
CA GLU A 512 -21.42 -24.05 7.39
C GLU A 512 -22.60 -24.10 6.42
N ALA A 513 -22.36 -24.25 5.11
CA ALA A 513 -23.42 -24.44 4.12
C ALA A 513 -24.27 -25.67 4.43
N ALA A 514 -23.62 -26.79 4.77
CA ALA A 514 -24.30 -28.02 5.14
C ALA A 514 -25.16 -27.91 6.42
N LYS A 515 -24.86 -26.96 7.33
CA LYS A 515 -25.71 -26.69 8.50
C LYS A 515 -26.95 -25.89 8.13
N VAL A 516 -26.80 -24.91 7.24
CA VAL A 516 -27.93 -24.10 6.74
C VAL A 516 -28.90 -24.99 5.97
N ASP A 517 -28.40 -25.88 5.10
CA ASP A 517 -29.23 -26.82 4.36
C ASP A 517 -29.95 -27.83 5.26
N ALA A 518 -29.36 -28.19 6.42
CA ALA A 518 -29.99 -29.08 7.39
C ALA A 518 -31.07 -28.39 8.24
N ASP A 519 -30.92 -27.09 8.53
CA ASP A 519 -31.92 -26.31 9.26
C ASP A 519 -33.15 -25.96 8.39
N ASP A 520 -33.01 -25.89 7.06
CA ASP A 520 -34.12 -25.66 6.12
C ASP A 520 -35.00 -26.92 5.86
N ASP A 521 -34.49 -28.13 6.10
CA ASP A 521 -35.24 -29.41 5.94
C ASP A 521 -36.10 -29.75 7.18
N ASP A 522 -35.93 -29.03 8.30
CA ASP A 522 -36.71 -29.16 9.55
C ASP A 522 -37.83 -28.09 9.66
N GLY A 523 -38.22 -27.47 8.54
CA GLY A 523 -39.41 -26.62 8.46
C GLY A 523 -40.68 -27.42 8.81
N PRO A 524 -41.63 -26.88 9.61
CA PRO A 524 -42.80 -27.66 10.02
C PRO A 524 -43.63 -28.02 8.78
N GLU A 525 -43.76 -29.33 8.51
CA GLU A 525 -44.83 -29.83 7.65
C GLU A 525 -46.16 -29.28 8.20
N LEU A 526 -46.76 -28.35 7.46
CA LEU A 526 -48.10 -27.78 7.73
C LEU A 526 -49.21 -28.78 7.42
#